data_AF-R9B1Z2-F1
#
_entry.id   AF-R9B1Z2-F1
#
_cell.length_a   1.000
_cell.length_b   1.000
_cell.length_c   1.000
_cell.angle_alpha   90.00
_cell.angle_beta   90.00
_cell.angle_gamma   90.00
#
_symmetry.space_group_name_H-M   'P 1'
#
loop_
_entity.id
_entity.type
_entity.pdbx_description
1 polymer ?
#
loop_
_entity_poly.entity_id
_entity_poly.type
_entity_poly.pdbx_seq_one_letter_code
_entity_poly.pdbx_strand_id
1 'polypeptide(L)'
;MNHPAELKYARTHEWVRIEGDLVVTGITDHAQDELGDLVYVETPEVGSHVTATEQAGIVESVKTASDIHAPVSGTVVEVNTDLEDDPDFVNDEPYGKGWIYKIKPDNMADVEKLLSNSEYESGL
;
A
#
# COMPACT_ATOMS: atom_id res chain seq x y z
N MET A 1 3.57 -0.48 17.13
CA MET A 1 3.42 0.02 15.76
C MET A 1 4.79 0.38 15.22
N ASN A 2 5.13 -0.13 14.04
CA ASN A 2 6.43 0.06 13.38
C ASN A 2 6.23 0.83 12.06
N HIS A 3 6.97 1.91 11.85
CA HIS A 3 6.96 2.69 10.60
C HIS A 3 8.39 2.95 10.11
N PRO A 4 8.92 2.09 9.22
CA PRO A 4 10.28 2.23 8.70
C PRO A 4 10.58 3.61 8.09
N ALA A 5 11.74 4.19 8.42
CA ALA A 5 12.08 5.57 8.07
C ALA A 5 12.45 5.75 6.59
N GLU A 6 12.80 4.66 5.91
CA GLU A 6 13.14 4.62 4.49
C GLU A 6 11.92 4.65 3.57
N LEU A 7 10.72 4.46 4.13
CA LEU A 7 9.46 4.47 3.38
C LEU A 7 8.82 5.86 3.37
N LYS A 8 7.94 6.05 2.40
CA LYS A 8 7.02 7.18 2.33
C LYS A 8 5.61 6.70 2.66
N TYR A 9 4.78 7.59 3.20
CA TYR A 9 3.47 7.25 3.71
C TYR A 9 2.38 8.18 3.16
N ALA A 10 1.23 7.60 2.84
CA ALA A 10 0.01 8.34 2.55
C ALA A 10 -0.75 8.63 3.84
N ARG A 11 -1.61 9.67 3.81
CA ARG A 11 -2.51 10.00 4.92
C ARG A 11 -3.60 8.94 5.16
N THR A 12 -3.81 8.08 4.17
CA THR A 12 -4.77 6.97 4.14
C THR A 12 -4.13 5.65 4.55
N HIS A 13 -2.94 5.69 5.15
CA HIS A 13 -2.26 4.55 5.77
C HIS A 13 -1.65 3.52 4.79
N GLU A 14 -1.43 3.89 3.53
CA GLU A 14 -0.56 3.17 2.60
C GLU A 14 0.90 3.61 2.73
N TRP A 15 1.83 2.70 2.43
CA TRP A 15 3.26 2.99 2.31
C TRP A 15 3.77 2.84 0.88
N VAL A 16 4.89 3.48 0.61
CA VAL A 16 5.62 3.47 -0.66
C VAL A 16 7.09 3.16 -0.42
N ARG A 17 7.60 2.15 -1.14
CA ARG A 17 9.04 1.85 -1.27
C ARG A 17 9.48 2.07 -2.70
N ILE A 18 10.56 2.82 -2.91
CA ILE A 18 11.13 3.05 -4.24
C ILE A 18 12.08 1.91 -4.59
N GLU A 19 11.87 1.28 -5.75
CA GLU A 19 12.72 0.22 -6.30
C GLU A 19 13.07 0.56 -7.75
N GLY A 20 14.19 1.28 -7.95
CA GLY A 20 14.59 1.75 -9.27
C GLY A 20 13.64 2.83 -9.81
N ASP A 21 12.98 2.56 -10.93
CA ASP A 21 11.94 3.41 -11.52
C ASP A 21 10.51 3.01 -11.12
N LEU A 22 10.37 2.02 -10.23
CA LEU A 22 9.09 1.53 -9.72
C LEU A 22 8.86 1.94 -8.28
N VAL A 23 7.58 1.89 -7.90
CA VAL A 23 7.10 2.10 -6.54
C VAL A 23 6.34 0.85 -6.11
N VAL A 24 6.77 0.24 -5.01
CA VAL A 24 6.05 -0.85 -4.33
C VAL A 24 5.13 -0.23 -3.28
N THR A 25 3.90 -0.73 -3.22
CA THR A 25 2.85 -0.24 -2.33
C THR A 25 2.32 -1.35 -1.42
N GLY A 26 1.80 -0.95 -0.26
CA GLY A 26 1.07 -1.81 0.67
C GLY A 26 0.42 -0.97 1.77
N ILE A 27 -0.23 -1.60 2.74
CA ILE A 27 -0.81 -0.91 3.91
C ILE A 27 0.13 -0.98 5.11
N THR A 28 0.05 0.02 5.99
CA THR A 28 0.92 0.12 7.18
C THR A 28 0.56 -0.88 8.27
N ASP A 29 1.49 -1.09 9.21
CA ASP A 29 1.26 -1.85 10.45
C ASP A 29 0.10 -1.27 11.28
N HIS A 30 -0.09 0.05 11.26
CA HIS A 30 -1.25 0.68 11.88
C HIS A 30 -2.56 0.26 11.19
N ALA A 31 -2.63 0.32 9.85
CA ALA A 31 -3.84 -0.02 9.11
C ALA A 31 -4.27 -1.47 9.31
N GLN A 32 -3.33 -2.42 9.24
CA GLN A 32 -3.65 -3.83 9.43
C GLN A 32 -4.14 -4.11 10.86
N ASP A 33 -3.58 -3.44 11.88
CA ASP A 33 -4.01 -3.60 13.29
C ASP A 33 -5.44 -3.07 13.51
N GLU A 34 -5.81 -1.96 12.87
CA GLU A 34 -7.17 -1.42 12.91
C GLU A 34 -8.19 -2.33 12.23
N LEU A 35 -7.81 -2.96 11.11
CA LEU A 35 -8.66 -3.89 10.37
C LEU A 35 -8.79 -5.25 11.06
N GLY A 36 -7.74 -5.69 11.75
CA GLY A 36 -7.56 -7.04 12.29
C GLY A 36 -7.23 -8.06 11.19
N ASP A 37 -7.46 -9.34 11.50
CA ASP A 37 -7.14 -10.47 10.62
C ASP A 37 -7.80 -10.33 9.24
N LEU A 38 -6.97 -10.14 8.21
CA LEU A 38 -7.40 -9.98 6.83
C LEU A 38 -7.74 -11.35 6.23
N VAL A 39 -8.82 -11.37 5.45
CA VAL A 39 -9.32 -12.59 4.80
C VAL A 39 -9.36 -12.47 3.29
N TYR A 40 -9.19 -11.26 2.75
CA TYR A 40 -9.20 -11.00 1.32
C TYR A 40 -8.46 -9.72 0.96
N VAL A 41 -7.77 -9.73 -0.17
CA VAL A 41 -7.11 -8.57 -0.78
C VAL A 41 -7.48 -8.52 -2.27
N GLU A 42 -8.13 -7.44 -2.68
CA GLU A 42 -8.37 -7.12 -4.08
C GLU A 42 -7.27 -6.19 -4.60
N THR A 43 -6.46 -6.67 -5.53
CA THR A 43 -5.41 -5.90 -6.18
C THR A 43 -5.91 -5.25 -7.48
N PRO A 44 -5.36 -4.10 -7.91
CA PRO A 44 -5.66 -3.55 -9.24
C PRO A 44 -5.19 -4.49 -10.36
N GLU A 45 -5.73 -4.33 -11.57
CA GLU A 45 -5.27 -5.11 -12.72
C GLU A 45 -3.90 -4.65 -13.23
N VAL A 46 -2.99 -5.59 -13.53
CA VAL A 46 -1.72 -5.26 -14.21
C VAL A 46 -2.00 -4.63 -15.58
N GLY A 47 -1.36 -3.49 -15.85
CA GLY A 47 -1.55 -2.68 -17.06
C GLY A 47 -2.63 -1.61 -16.92
N SER A 48 -3.42 -1.61 -15.83
CA SER A 48 -4.34 -0.53 -15.52
C SER A 48 -3.59 0.74 -15.08
N HIS A 49 -4.21 1.89 -15.31
CA HIS A 49 -3.75 3.17 -14.79
C HIS A 49 -4.52 3.48 -13.50
N VAL A 50 -3.79 3.87 -12.46
CA VAL A 50 -4.34 4.31 -11.16
C VAL A 50 -4.08 5.80 -10.98
N THR A 51 -5.05 6.49 -10.37
CA THR A 51 -4.97 7.93 -10.09
C THR A 51 -4.68 8.14 -8.61
N ALA A 52 -3.70 8.99 -8.28
CA ALA A 52 -3.39 9.36 -6.90
C ALA A 52 -4.67 9.74 -6.13
N THR A 53 -4.79 9.26 -4.88
CA THR A 53 -5.93 9.45 -3.97
C THR A 53 -7.25 8.80 -4.37
N GLU A 54 -7.34 8.18 -5.55
CA GLU A 54 -8.47 7.35 -5.94
C GLU A 54 -8.24 5.90 -5.51
N GLN A 55 -9.33 5.13 -5.42
CA GLN A 55 -9.30 3.72 -5.07
C GLN A 55 -8.53 2.92 -6.13
N ALA A 56 -7.60 2.09 -5.66
CA ALA A 56 -6.81 1.15 -6.46
C ALA A 56 -7.10 -0.31 -6.09
N GLY A 57 -7.60 -0.59 -4.90
CA GLY A 57 -7.90 -1.95 -4.43
C GLY A 57 -8.71 -1.95 -3.14
N ILE A 58 -8.87 -3.13 -2.54
CA ILE A 58 -9.64 -3.34 -1.30
C ILE A 58 -8.90 -4.34 -0.42
N VAL A 59 -8.91 -4.11 0.89
CA VAL A 59 -8.57 -5.12 1.91
C VAL A 59 -9.79 -5.41 2.76
N GLU A 60 -10.05 -6.67 3.07
CA GLU A 60 -11.20 -7.08 3.86
C GLU A 60 -10.78 -8.00 5.00
N SER A 61 -11.27 -7.70 6.20
CA SER A 61 -11.21 -8.56 7.38
C SER A 61 -12.57 -9.17 7.65
N VAL A 62 -12.66 -10.07 8.63
CA VAL A 62 -13.95 -10.61 9.09
C VAL A 62 -14.90 -9.56 9.67
N LYS A 63 -14.43 -8.32 9.87
CA LYS A 63 -15.19 -7.23 10.50
C LYS A 63 -15.60 -6.15 9.50
N THR A 64 -14.72 -5.81 8.56
CA THR A 64 -14.90 -4.67 7.65
C THR A 64 -14.05 -4.82 6.39
N ALA A 65 -14.45 -4.11 5.35
CA ALA A 65 -13.61 -3.81 4.21
C ALA A 65 -13.09 -2.36 4.28
N SER A 66 -11.93 -2.11 3.70
CA SER A 66 -11.37 -0.77 3.49
C SER A 66 -10.78 -0.66 2.10
N ASP A 67 -11.03 0.49 1.48
CA ASP A 67 -10.42 0.85 0.20
C ASP A 67 -8.93 1.12 0.40
N ILE A 68 -8.13 0.70 -0.57
CA ILE A 68 -6.73 1.09 -0.73
C ILE A 68 -6.68 2.17 -1.79
N HIS A 69 -6.06 3.29 -1.48
CA HIS A 69 -5.93 4.42 -2.40
C HIS A 69 -4.56 4.38 -3.07
N ALA A 70 -4.49 4.83 -4.33
CA ALA A 70 -3.19 4.97 -4.99
C ALA A 70 -2.39 6.12 -4.34
N PRO A 71 -1.16 5.88 -3.85
CA PRO A 71 -0.36 6.94 -3.25
C PRO A 71 0.14 7.96 -4.28
N VAL A 72 0.33 7.52 -5.53
CA VAL A 72 0.71 8.33 -6.69
C VAL A 72 0.03 7.79 -7.95
N SER A 73 -0.11 8.62 -8.99
CA SER A 73 -0.64 8.19 -10.28
C SER A 73 0.40 7.39 -11.07
N GLY A 74 -0.05 6.39 -11.82
CA GLY A 74 0.83 5.63 -12.71
C GLY A 74 0.20 4.35 -13.25
N THR A 75 1.01 3.52 -13.89
CA THR A 75 0.58 2.22 -14.43
C THR A 75 0.97 1.09 -13.50
N VAL A 76 0.03 0.20 -13.17
CA VAL A 76 0.32 -1.02 -12.41
C VAL A 76 1.12 -1.97 -13.27
N VAL A 77 2.28 -2.41 -12.79
CA VAL A 77 3.19 -3.30 -13.54
C VAL A 77 3.30 -4.69 -12.94
N GLU A 78 2.94 -4.85 -11.67
CA GLU A 78 3.02 -6.11 -10.93
C GLU A 78 2.03 -6.08 -9.77
N VAL A 79 1.49 -7.24 -9.41
CA VAL A 79 0.65 -7.45 -8.22
C VAL A 79 1.18 -8.65 -7.44
N ASN A 80 0.93 -8.66 -6.14
CA ASN A 80 1.33 -9.77 -5.30
C ASN A 80 0.29 -10.89 -5.35
N THR A 81 0.50 -11.86 -6.23
CA THR A 81 -0.40 -13.02 -6.38
C THR A 81 -0.42 -13.93 -5.16
N ASP A 82 0.59 -13.84 -4.27
CA ASP A 82 0.64 -14.68 -3.07
C ASP A 82 -0.47 -14.31 -2.07
N LEU A 83 -1.04 -13.10 -2.16
CA LEU A 83 -2.14 -12.63 -1.29
C LEU A 83 -3.49 -13.27 -1.61
N GLU A 84 -3.65 -13.90 -2.78
CA GLU A 84 -4.85 -14.68 -3.10
C GLU A 84 -4.93 -15.96 -2.25
N ASP A 85 -3.78 -16.56 -1.96
CA ASP A 85 -3.65 -17.79 -1.18
C ASP A 85 -3.43 -17.50 0.32
N ASP A 86 -2.69 -16.42 0.64
CA ASP A 86 -2.26 -16.10 2.00
C ASP A 86 -2.36 -14.57 2.29
N PRO A 87 -3.58 -14.05 2.55
CA PRO A 87 -3.78 -12.64 2.90
C PRO A 87 -3.15 -12.25 4.25
N ASP A 88 -2.85 -13.22 5.12
CA ASP A 88 -2.24 -12.98 6.45
C ASP A 88 -0.85 -12.35 6.32
N PHE A 89 -0.17 -12.45 5.17
CA PHE A 89 1.07 -11.72 4.91
C PHE A 89 0.95 -10.21 5.10
N VAL A 90 -0.22 -9.63 4.90
CA VAL A 90 -0.46 -8.21 5.15
C VAL A 90 -0.47 -7.90 6.66
N ASN A 91 -0.97 -8.81 7.50
CA ASN A 91 -0.93 -8.68 8.95
C ASN A 91 0.48 -8.97 9.51
N ASP A 92 1.12 -10.05 9.07
CA ASP A 92 2.38 -10.55 9.63
C ASP A 92 3.61 -9.77 9.14
N GLU A 93 3.65 -9.42 7.86
CA GLU A 93 4.79 -8.77 7.21
C GLU A 93 4.33 -7.59 6.31
N PRO A 94 3.63 -6.56 6.84
CA PRO A 94 3.01 -5.48 6.05
C PRO A 94 3.98 -4.73 5.14
N TYR A 95 5.26 -4.63 5.54
CA TYR A 95 6.33 -3.98 4.78
C TYR A 95 7.23 -4.96 4.00
N GLY A 96 6.98 -6.27 4.16
CA GLY A 96 7.73 -7.37 3.57
C GLY A 96 6.88 -8.10 2.54
N LYS A 97 6.40 -9.30 2.88
CA LYS A 97 5.55 -10.11 2.00
C LYS A 97 4.15 -9.54 1.78
N GLY A 98 3.68 -8.65 2.66
CA GLY A 98 2.38 -7.97 2.55
C GLY A 98 2.33 -6.81 1.55
N TRP A 99 3.30 -6.66 0.65
CA TRP A 99 3.20 -5.71 -0.46
C TRP A 99 2.05 -6.12 -1.38
N ILE A 100 1.36 -5.16 -2.01
CA ILE A 100 0.10 -5.40 -2.71
C ILE A 100 0.28 -5.25 -4.23
N TYR A 101 0.87 -4.14 -4.67
CA TYR A 101 1.11 -3.90 -6.09
C TYR A 101 2.34 -3.03 -6.32
N LYS A 102 2.80 -2.98 -7.58
CA LYS A 102 3.86 -2.09 -8.03
C LYS A 102 3.34 -1.17 -9.12
N ILE A 103 3.72 0.10 -9.02
CA ILE A 103 3.38 1.14 -9.99
C ILE A 103 4.65 1.58 -10.69
N LYS A 104 4.57 1.81 -12.00
CA LYS A 104 5.46 2.73 -12.71
C LYS A 104 4.84 4.14 -12.64
N PRO A 105 5.35 5.04 -11.79
CA PRO A 105 4.70 6.34 -11.57
C PRO A 105 4.75 7.20 -12.83
N ASP A 106 3.70 7.99 -13.06
CA ASP A 106 3.70 8.99 -14.14
C ASP A 106 4.78 10.06 -13.89
N ASN A 107 5.02 10.37 -12.60
CA ASN A 107 6.03 11.30 -12.16
C ASN A 107 6.61 10.88 -10.79
N MET A 108 7.88 10.48 -10.76
CA MET A 108 8.54 10.02 -9.53
C MET A 108 8.62 11.11 -8.44
N ALA A 109 8.64 12.39 -8.82
CA ALA A 109 8.68 13.49 -7.85
C ALA A 109 7.39 13.60 -7.01
N ASP A 110 6.29 12.93 -7.40
CA ASP A 110 5.07 12.90 -6.60
C ASP A 110 5.25 12.08 -5.31
N VAL A 111 6.17 11.11 -5.28
CA VAL A 111 6.52 10.35 -4.07
C VAL A 111 7.14 11.25 -3.00
N GLU A 112 7.82 12.32 -3.39
CA GLU A 112 8.43 13.26 -2.44
C GLU A 112 7.38 14.06 -1.64
N LYS A 113 6.16 14.17 -2.17
CA LYS A 113 5.03 14.87 -1.53
C LYS A 113 4.36 14.03 -0.45
N LEU A 114 4.65 12.73 -0.40
CA LEU A 114 4.18 11.82 0.64
C LEU A 114 4.92 12.08 1.95
N LEU A 115 4.27 11.68 3.04
CA LEU A 115 4.77 11.88 4.40
C LEU A 115 6.05 11.07 4.64
N SER A 116 6.98 11.66 5.37
CA SER A 116 8.02 10.90 6.08
C SER A 116 7.40 10.07 7.21
N ASN A 117 8.16 9.11 7.76
CA ASN A 117 7.70 8.34 8.92
C ASN A 117 7.36 9.24 10.12
N SER A 118 8.18 10.26 10.40
CA SER A 118 7.94 11.18 11.53
C SER A 118 6.68 12.03 11.33
N GLU A 119 6.40 12.47 10.10
CA GLU A 119 5.16 13.20 9.78
C GLU A 119 3.93 12.31 9.87
N TYR A 120 4.04 11.06 9.41
CA TYR A 120 2.99 10.06 9.53
C TYR A 120 2.69 9.74 10.99
N GLU A 121 3.69 9.39 11.78
CA GLU A 121 3.55 9.09 13.22
C GLU A 121 2.99 10.26 14.02
N SER A 122 3.32 11.50 13.65
CA SER A 122 2.77 12.69 14.31
C SER A 122 1.29 12.94 13.96
N GLY A 123 0.79 12.34 12.89
CA GLY A 123 -0.58 12.48 12.40
C GLY A 123 -1.50 11.30 12.72
N LEU A 124 -0.97 10.24 13.34
CA LEU A 124 -1.72 9.09 13.88
C LEU A 124 -2.56 9.48 15.11
#